data_AF-A0A2V6FX35-F1
#
_entry.id   AF-A0A2V6FX35-F1
#
_cell.length_a   1.000
_cell.length_b   1.000
_cell.length_c   1.000
_cell.angle_alpha   90.00
_cell.angle_beta   90.00
_cell.angle_gamma   90.00
#
_symmetry.space_group_name_H-M   'P 1'
#
loop_
_entity.id
_entity.type
_entity.pdbx_description
1 polymer ?
#
loop_
_entity_poly.entity_id
_entity_poly.type
_entity_poly.pdbx_seq_one_letter_code
_entity_poly.pdbx_strand_id
1 'polypeptide(L)'
;MASRGEWTPRIRLQPAFCRRLLGKTDARRGGNGGAVRRLPANASGRYTHVYEKCGLLTAHTVLGHCIHLNPREIAAIAGAQASVAHCPSSNLFLGSGLIKLDQLLKAGIPVGLGSDVAGGPELNMWQVMRAAIDVQKARTAYEPNLRPLRASEAFYLATHGGARALGKANLIGTLDPGKEADLTIVDLAALAPYPHERDLLHELSVQDVVSLCIYHGGPHANLETYVRGKSVYRAPGTTARK
;
A
#
# COMPACT_ATOMS: atom_id res chain seq x y z
N MET A 1 -12.91 -5.36 35.29
CA MET A 1 -13.95 -5.90 34.37
C MET A 1 -14.39 -4.75 33.48
N ALA A 2 -13.80 -4.62 32.29
CA ALA A 2 -14.09 -3.52 31.36
C ALA A 2 -14.41 -4.14 29.98
N SER A 3 -15.55 -3.73 29.43
CA SER A 3 -16.19 -4.27 28.24
C SER A 3 -15.30 -4.13 26.99
N ARG A 4 -15.13 -5.24 26.27
CA ARG A 4 -14.48 -5.31 24.95
C ARG A 4 -15.36 -4.59 23.93
N GLY A 5 -14.89 -3.47 23.41
CA GLY A 5 -15.51 -2.81 22.25
C GLY A 5 -15.10 -3.53 20.97
N GLU A 6 -16.03 -4.30 20.40
CA GLU A 6 -15.88 -4.89 19.07
C GLU A 6 -15.91 -3.80 18.00
N TRP A 7 -14.84 -3.67 17.24
CA TRP A 7 -14.77 -2.79 16.08
C TRP A 7 -15.17 -3.59 14.84
N THR A 8 -16.42 -3.45 14.37
CA THR A 8 -16.85 -3.94 13.05
C THR A 8 -16.98 -2.76 12.09
N PRO A 9 -16.25 -2.70 10.96
CA PRO A 9 -16.49 -1.69 9.94
C PRO A 9 -17.77 -2.03 9.18
N ARG A 10 -18.91 -1.43 9.57
CA ARG A 10 -20.13 -1.46 8.76
C ARG A 10 -20.10 -0.28 7.78
N ILE A 11 -19.80 -0.55 6.52
CA ILE A 11 -20.11 0.39 5.43
C ILE A 11 -21.64 0.44 5.33
N ARG A 12 -22.28 1.45 5.95
CA ARG A 12 -23.70 1.74 5.75
C ARG A 12 -23.84 2.50 4.43
N LEU A 13 -24.10 1.78 3.34
CA LEU A 13 -24.60 2.41 2.12
C LEU A 13 -26.00 2.95 2.41
N GLN A 14 -26.21 4.27 2.23
CA GLN A 14 -27.51 4.88 2.44
C GLN A 14 -28.56 4.27 1.48
N PRO A 15 -29.80 3.98 1.89
CA PRO A 15 -30.83 3.38 1.02
C PRO A 15 -31.14 4.16 -0.27
N ALA A 16 -30.78 5.44 -0.35
CA ALA A 16 -30.86 6.25 -1.57
C ALA A 16 -29.83 5.82 -2.64
N PHE A 17 -28.72 5.20 -2.25
CA PHE A 17 -27.62 4.75 -3.10
C PHE A 17 -28.03 3.62 -4.06
N CYS A 18 -28.76 2.60 -3.56
CA CYS A 18 -29.21 1.48 -4.39
C CYS A 18 -30.23 1.90 -5.47
N ARG A 19 -31.06 2.92 -5.19
CA ARG A 19 -32.11 3.38 -6.12
C ARG A 19 -31.58 4.22 -7.29
N ARG A 20 -30.36 4.77 -7.18
CA ARG A 20 -29.78 5.62 -8.23
C ARG A 20 -28.86 4.85 -9.19
N LEU A 21 -28.27 3.75 -8.73
CA LEU A 21 -27.43 2.84 -9.52
C LEU A 21 -28.25 1.80 -10.30
N LEU A 22 -29.37 1.35 -9.74
CA LEU A 22 -30.33 0.48 -10.42
C LEU A 22 -31.47 1.35 -10.96
N GLY A 23 -31.25 1.96 -12.12
CA GLY A 23 -32.36 2.51 -12.91
C GLY A 23 -33.46 1.45 -13.03
N LYS A 24 -34.72 1.86 -12.97
CA LYS A 24 -35.92 1.01 -13.04
C LYS A 24 -35.76 -0.10 -14.10
N THR A 25 -35.30 -1.28 -13.68
CA THR A 25 -35.40 -2.50 -14.45
C THR A 25 -36.18 -3.48 -13.62
N ASP A 26 -37.23 -3.98 -14.26
CA ASP A 26 -38.23 -4.88 -13.72
C ASP A 26 -37.59 -6.06 -12.99
N ALA A 27 -37.97 -6.22 -11.73
CA ALA A 27 -37.42 -7.20 -10.82
C ALA A 27 -38.04 -8.57 -11.09
N ARG A 28 -37.59 -9.28 -12.14
CA ARG A 28 -37.83 -10.72 -12.29
C ARG A 28 -36.67 -11.42 -12.99
N ARG A 29 -35.69 -11.87 -12.20
CA ARG A 29 -34.98 -13.17 -12.31
C ARG A 29 -33.82 -13.20 -11.32
N GLY A 30 -33.92 -14.10 -10.34
CA GLY A 30 -32.89 -14.35 -9.34
C GLY A 30 -31.67 -15.07 -9.91
N GLY A 31 -30.52 -14.84 -9.28
CA GLY A 31 -29.27 -15.53 -9.54
C GLY A 31 -28.12 -14.86 -8.78
N ASN A 32 -27.59 -15.53 -7.76
CA ASN A 32 -26.41 -15.13 -6.99
C ASN A 32 -25.18 -14.97 -7.91
N GLY A 33 -24.48 -13.84 -7.77
CA GLY A 33 -23.23 -13.55 -8.48
C GLY A 33 -23.21 -12.09 -8.91
N GLY A 34 -22.58 -11.23 -8.12
CA GLY A 34 -22.39 -9.81 -8.45
C GLY A 34 -21.47 -9.65 -9.65
N ALA A 35 -22.03 -9.80 -10.86
CA ALA A 35 -21.34 -9.55 -12.11
C ALA A 35 -21.16 -8.03 -12.27
N VAL A 36 -19.96 -7.53 -12.00
CA VAL A 36 -19.50 -6.26 -12.57
C VAL A 36 -19.49 -6.45 -14.08
N ARG A 37 -20.48 -5.86 -14.76
CA ARG A 37 -20.61 -5.88 -16.22
C ARG A 37 -19.28 -5.44 -16.84
N ARG A 38 -18.69 -6.27 -17.72
CA ARG A 38 -17.48 -5.92 -18.50
C ARG A 38 -17.65 -4.50 -19.06
N LEU A 39 -16.81 -3.58 -18.60
CA LEU A 39 -16.70 -2.26 -19.21
C LEU A 39 -16.09 -2.45 -20.61
N PRO A 40 -16.64 -1.81 -21.66
CA PRO A 40 -16.10 -1.94 -23.01
C PRO A 40 -14.63 -1.47 -23.06
N ALA A 41 -13.83 -2.11 -23.92
CA ALA A 41 -12.38 -1.95 -24.07
C ALA A 41 -11.91 -0.51 -24.42
N ASN A 42 -12.86 0.41 -24.62
CA ASN A 42 -12.70 1.79 -25.07
C ASN A 42 -13.00 2.80 -23.93
N ALA A 43 -13.05 2.36 -22.67
CA ALA A 43 -13.31 3.21 -21.50
C ALA A 43 -12.08 4.02 -21.03
N SER A 44 -11.20 4.41 -21.94
CA SER A 44 -10.05 5.29 -21.68
C SER A 44 -10.55 6.65 -21.17
N GLY A 45 -10.62 6.78 -19.84
CA GLY A 45 -11.00 8.01 -19.13
C GLY A 45 -12.31 8.02 -18.35
N ARG A 46 -12.94 6.86 -18.12
CA ARG A 46 -14.27 6.81 -17.46
C ARG A 46 -14.30 6.11 -16.10
N TYR A 47 -13.28 5.37 -15.68
CA TYR A 47 -13.39 4.60 -14.44
C TYR A 47 -13.40 5.53 -13.23
N THR A 48 -12.45 6.47 -13.16
CA THR A 48 -12.39 7.47 -12.08
C THR A 48 -13.64 8.36 -12.06
N HIS A 49 -14.22 8.62 -13.24
CA HIS A 49 -15.42 9.45 -13.40
C HIS A 49 -16.65 8.89 -12.67
N VAL A 50 -16.75 7.57 -12.52
CA VAL A 50 -17.83 6.94 -11.75
C VAL A 50 -17.76 7.39 -10.29
N TYR A 51 -16.57 7.36 -9.68
CA TYR A 51 -16.37 7.81 -8.31
C TYR A 51 -16.66 9.31 -8.15
N GLU A 52 -16.24 10.14 -9.12
CA GLU A 52 -16.55 11.58 -9.12
C GLU A 52 -18.07 11.84 -9.16
N LYS A 53 -18.80 11.22 -10.09
CA LYS A 53 -20.25 11.40 -10.24
C LYS A 53 -21.04 10.90 -9.04
N CYS A 54 -20.52 9.91 -8.34
CA CYS A 54 -21.11 9.38 -7.12
C CYS A 54 -20.72 10.16 -5.85
N GLY A 55 -19.84 11.18 -5.95
CA GLY A 55 -19.32 11.90 -4.79
C GLY A 55 -18.41 11.05 -3.89
N LEU A 56 -17.83 9.98 -4.45
CA LEU A 56 -16.94 9.04 -3.76
C LEU A 56 -15.46 9.37 -3.96
N LEU A 57 -15.12 10.31 -4.86
CA LEU A 57 -13.75 10.80 -5.00
C LEU A 57 -13.56 12.03 -4.10
N THR A 58 -12.91 11.82 -2.96
CA THR A 58 -12.75 12.81 -1.89
C THR A 58 -11.37 12.69 -1.24
N ALA A 59 -11.04 13.61 -0.32
CA ALA A 59 -9.82 13.54 0.47
C ALA A 59 -9.72 12.31 1.40
N HIS A 60 -10.83 11.58 1.60
CA HIS A 60 -10.86 10.33 2.38
C HIS A 60 -10.84 9.07 1.51
N THR A 61 -10.67 9.23 0.20
CA THR A 61 -10.69 8.12 -0.75
C THR A 61 -9.29 7.59 -0.98
N VAL A 62 -9.11 6.28 -0.78
CA VAL A 62 -7.89 5.55 -1.14
C VAL A 62 -8.21 4.67 -2.35
N LEU A 63 -7.59 4.95 -3.49
CA LEU A 63 -7.78 4.22 -4.73
C LEU A 63 -6.71 3.13 -4.88
N GLY A 64 -7.14 1.87 -5.05
CA GLY A 64 -6.22 0.76 -5.29
C GLY A 64 -5.67 0.74 -6.71
N HIS A 65 -4.43 0.27 -6.85
CA HIS A 65 -3.75 -0.09 -8.11
C HIS A 65 -3.38 1.07 -9.04
N CYS A 66 -4.37 1.81 -9.56
CA CYS A 66 -4.18 3.00 -10.39
C CYS A 66 -3.18 2.84 -11.57
N ILE A 67 -3.14 1.65 -12.19
CA ILE A 67 -2.14 1.29 -13.21
C ILE A 67 -2.39 2.01 -14.55
N HIS A 68 -3.65 2.05 -15.00
CA HIS A 68 -4.02 2.49 -16.35
C HIS A 68 -4.63 3.89 -16.39
N LEU A 69 -4.30 4.74 -15.42
CA LEU A 69 -4.84 6.09 -15.38
C LEU A 69 -4.36 6.92 -16.57
N ASN A 70 -5.26 7.72 -17.12
CA ASN A 70 -4.90 8.76 -18.08
C ASN A 70 -4.65 10.11 -17.36
N PRO A 71 -4.11 11.14 -18.05
CA PRO A 71 -3.79 12.43 -17.43
C PRO A 71 -4.98 13.13 -16.78
N ARG A 72 -6.19 13.01 -17.35
CA ARG A 72 -7.41 13.61 -16.78
C ARG A 72 -7.81 12.94 -15.47
N GLU A 73 -7.66 11.61 -15.39
CA GLU A 73 -7.94 10.87 -14.16
C GLU A 73 -6.92 11.18 -13.06
N ILE A 74 -5.63 11.29 -13.39
CA ILE A 74 -4.60 11.76 -12.45
C ILE A 74 -4.95 13.15 -11.91
N ALA A 75 -5.32 14.09 -12.80
CA ALA A 75 -5.72 15.43 -12.39
C ALA A 75 -6.97 15.43 -11.50
N ALA A 76 -7.96 14.57 -11.79
CA ALA A 76 -9.16 14.44 -10.96
C ALA A 76 -8.83 13.90 -9.55
N ILE A 77 -7.96 12.88 -9.45
CA ILE A 77 -7.52 12.31 -8.17
C ILE A 77 -6.77 13.37 -7.36
N ALA A 78 -5.83 14.09 -7.99
CA ALA A 78 -5.07 15.16 -7.35
C ALA A 78 -5.97 16.30 -6.87
N GLY A 79 -6.90 16.77 -7.73
CA GLY A 79 -7.84 17.85 -7.40
C GLY A 79 -8.82 17.49 -6.28
N ALA A 80 -9.18 16.22 -6.16
CA ALA A 80 -10.00 15.70 -5.06
C ALA A 80 -9.20 15.42 -3.77
N GLN A 81 -7.87 15.56 -3.81
CA GLN A 81 -6.95 15.20 -2.72
C GLN A 81 -7.07 13.73 -2.28
N ALA A 82 -7.52 12.87 -3.18
CA ALA A 82 -7.57 11.43 -2.95
C ALA A 82 -6.15 10.83 -2.98
N SER A 83 -5.99 9.65 -2.39
CA SER A 83 -4.72 8.94 -2.32
C SER A 83 -4.75 7.62 -3.09
N VAL A 84 -3.57 7.01 -3.27
CA VAL A 84 -3.39 5.76 -4.00
C VAL A 84 -2.72 4.71 -3.12
N ALA A 85 -3.28 3.50 -3.10
CA ALA A 85 -2.63 2.29 -2.61
C ALA A 85 -1.99 1.56 -3.79
N HIS A 86 -0.67 1.66 -3.91
CA HIS A 86 0.10 0.93 -4.90
C HIS A 86 0.33 -0.52 -4.43
N CYS A 87 -0.21 -1.47 -5.19
CA CYS A 87 -0.15 -2.90 -4.87
C CYS A 87 0.73 -3.68 -5.86
N PRO A 88 2.06 -3.49 -5.84
CA PRO A 88 2.95 -4.01 -6.87
C PRO A 88 2.98 -5.54 -6.97
N SER A 89 3.01 -6.26 -5.83
CA SER A 89 3.07 -7.72 -5.82
C SER A 89 1.82 -8.35 -6.45
N SER A 90 0.63 -7.85 -6.11
CA SER A 90 -0.64 -8.21 -6.77
C SER A 90 -0.65 -7.88 -8.26
N ASN A 91 -0.23 -6.66 -8.62
CA ASN A 91 -0.23 -6.22 -10.03
C ASN A 91 0.66 -7.13 -10.91
N LEU A 92 1.82 -7.56 -10.40
CA LEU A 92 2.69 -8.50 -11.09
C LEU A 92 2.07 -9.90 -11.12
N PHE A 93 1.59 -10.40 -9.98
CA PHE A 93 1.00 -11.75 -9.86
C PHE A 93 -0.18 -11.96 -10.81
N LEU A 94 -1.06 -10.97 -10.95
CA LEU A 94 -2.24 -11.01 -11.82
C LEU A 94 -1.96 -10.52 -13.25
N GLY A 95 -0.73 -10.13 -13.58
CA GLY A 95 -0.39 -9.57 -14.89
C GLY A 95 -1.14 -8.27 -15.23
N SER A 96 -1.49 -7.48 -14.21
CA SER A 96 -2.28 -6.24 -14.38
C SER A 96 -1.46 -5.09 -14.99
N GLY A 97 -0.14 -5.09 -14.82
CA GLY A 97 0.77 -4.12 -15.45
C GLY A 97 1.59 -3.29 -14.47
N LEU A 98 2.28 -2.28 -15.02
CA LEU A 98 3.30 -1.50 -14.32
C LEU A 98 2.79 -0.07 -14.09
N ILE A 99 2.67 0.34 -12.82
CA ILE A 99 2.13 1.65 -12.45
C ILE A 99 3.08 2.79 -12.91
N LYS A 100 2.49 3.89 -13.39
CA LYS A 100 3.21 5.14 -13.69
C LYS A 100 3.42 6.00 -12.45
N LEU A 101 4.18 5.46 -11.48
CA LEU A 101 4.35 6.05 -10.15
C LEU A 101 4.90 7.48 -10.19
N ASP A 102 5.86 7.75 -11.08
CA ASP A 102 6.45 9.07 -11.29
C ASP A 102 5.40 10.15 -11.61
N GLN A 103 4.38 9.81 -12.41
CA GLN A 103 3.33 10.74 -12.80
C GLN A 103 2.42 11.07 -11.61
N LEU A 104 2.13 10.08 -10.76
CA LEU A 104 1.32 10.28 -9.55
C LEU A 104 2.06 11.13 -8.53
N LEU A 105 3.34 10.84 -8.29
CA LEU A 105 4.18 11.60 -7.37
C LEU A 105 4.37 13.05 -7.85
N LYS A 106 4.60 13.25 -9.17
CA LYS A 106 4.70 14.58 -9.77
C LYS A 106 3.40 15.38 -9.66
N ALA A 107 2.24 14.72 -9.70
CA ALA A 107 0.94 15.34 -9.50
C ALA A 107 0.61 15.64 -8.02
N GLY A 108 1.51 15.29 -7.07
CA GLY A 108 1.32 15.53 -5.65
C GLY A 108 0.33 14.57 -4.98
N ILE A 109 -0.05 13.47 -5.65
CA ILE A 109 -0.97 12.47 -5.10
C ILE A 109 -0.26 11.69 -3.99
N PRO A 110 -0.82 11.60 -2.77
CA PRO A 110 -0.27 10.73 -1.74
C PRO A 110 -0.34 9.25 -2.15
N VAL A 111 0.80 8.56 -2.08
CA VAL A 111 0.89 7.13 -2.42
C VAL A 111 1.43 6.35 -1.23
N GLY A 112 0.73 5.26 -0.89
CA GLY A 112 1.18 4.23 0.05
C GLY A 112 1.31 2.88 -0.65
N LEU A 113 1.97 1.91 0.00
CA LEU A 113 2.02 0.52 -0.49
C LEU A 113 0.93 -0.34 0.15
N GLY A 114 0.40 -1.29 -0.63
CA GLY A 114 -0.54 -2.31 -0.16
C GLY A 114 -0.17 -3.69 -0.67
N SER A 115 -0.43 -4.74 0.13
CA SER A 115 -0.21 -6.13 -0.29
C SER A 115 -1.29 -6.65 -1.23
N ASP A 116 -2.52 -6.18 -1.04
CA ASP A 116 -3.71 -6.63 -1.77
C ASP A 116 -3.94 -8.16 -1.68
N VAL A 117 -3.66 -8.77 -0.53
CA VAL A 117 -3.99 -10.19 -0.32
C VAL A 117 -5.51 -10.39 -0.44
N ALA A 118 -6.01 -11.33 -1.24
CA ALA A 118 -5.31 -12.43 -1.93
C ALA A 118 -5.02 -12.22 -3.43
N GLY A 119 -5.23 -11.01 -3.97
CA GLY A 119 -4.74 -10.65 -5.31
C GLY A 119 -3.21 -10.65 -5.39
N GLY A 120 -2.56 -10.25 -4.30
CA GLY A 120 -1.14 -10.49 -4.04
C GLY A 120 -0.92 -11.77 -3.21
N PRO A 121 0.22 -12.44 -3.37
CA PRO A 121 0.46 -13.75 -2.74
C PRO A 121 0.95 -13.66 -1.28
N GLU A 122 1.25 -12.48 -0.74
CA GLU A 122 1.99 -12.33 0.52
C GLU A 122 1.64 -11.04 1.29
N LEU A 123 1.80 -11.06 2.63
CA LEU A 123 1.56 -9.92 3.55
C LEU A 123 2.86 -9.21 4.00
N ASN A 124 4.02 -9.71 3.58
CA ASN A 124 5.33 -9.22 3.94
C ASN A 124 5.65 -7.91 3.22
N MET A 125 5.49 -6.78 3.92
CA MET A 125 5.74 -5.46 3.34
C MET A 125 7.16 -5.25 2.79
N TRP A 126 8.18 -6.02 3.23
CA TRP A 126 9.52 -5.99 2.60
C TRP A 126 9.47 -6.49 1.15
N GLN A 127 8.71 -7.55 0.89
CA GLN A 127 8.50 -8.09 -0.46
C GLN A 127 7.65 -7.14 -1.31
N VAL A 128 6.62 -6.52 -0.73
CA VAL A 128 5.84 -5.47 -1.41
C VAL A 128 6.72 -4.27 -1.80
N MET A 129 7.62 -3.82 -0.91
CA MET A 129 8.60 -2.76 -1.20
C MET A 129 9.55 -3.15 -2.35
N ARG A 130 10.09 -4.37 -2.30
CA ARG A 130 10.94 -4.90 -3.38
C ARG A 130 10.19 -4.92 -4.72
N ALA A 131 8.95 -5.40 -4.73
CA ALA A 131 8.12 -5.41 -5.93
C ALA A 131 7.87 -3.99 -6.47
N ALA A 132 7.69 -2.98 -5.61
CA ALA A 132 7.57 -1.59 -6.04
C ALA A 132 8.83 -1.10 -6.79
N ILE A 133 10.02 -1.45 -6.28
CA ILE A 133 11.30 -1.14 -6.92
C ILE A 133 11.41 -1.86 -8.26
N ASP A 134 11.13 -3.17 -8.28
CA ASP A 134 11.24 -4.00 -9.48
C ASP A 134 10.29 -3.53 -10.58
N VAL A 135 9.06 -3.11 -10.24
CA VAL A 135 8.10 -2.50 -11.19
C VAL A 135 8.69 -1.25 -11.84
N GLN A 136 9.31 -0.35 -11.08
CA GLN A 136 9.89 0.87 -11.65
C GLN A 136 11.17 0.60 -12.45
N LYS A 137 12.00 -0.36 -12.02
CA LYS A 137 13.17 -0.82 -12.81
C LYS A 137 12.75 -1.49 -14.12
N ALA A 138 11.69 -2.30 -14.11
CA ALA A 138 11.18 -2.93 -15.34
C ALA A 138 10.72 -1.88 -16.36
N ARG A 139 10.12 -0.77 -15.89
CA ARG A 139 9.74 0.35 -16.76
C ARG A 139 10.93 1.02 -17.45
N THR A 140 12.09 1.12 -16.80
CA THR A 140 13.26 1.77 -17.41
C THR A 140 13.77 1.04 -18.65
N ALA A 141 13.41 -0.24 -18.86
CA ALA A 141 13.74 -0.99 -20.07
C ALA A 141 13.09 -0.43 -21.35
N TYR A 142 11.99 0.31 -21.23
CA TYR A 142 11.29 0.94 -22.36
C TYR A 142 11.00 2.45 -22.15
N GLU A 143 11.33 3.00 -20.98
CA GLU A 143 11.31 4.43 -20.66
C GLU A 143 12.71 4.87 -20.20
N PRO A 144 13.69 5.11 -21.10
CA PRO A 144 15.11 5.24 -20.75
C PRO A 144 15.44 6.46 -19.87
N ASN A 145 14.58 7.48 -19.86
CA ASN A 145 14.76 8.68 -19.03
C ASN A 145 14.10 8.55 -17.64
N LEU A 146 13.45 7.42 -17.35
CA LEU A 146 12.83 7.17 -16.06
C LEU A 146 13.91 6.82 -15.03
N ARG A 147 13.95 7.58 -13.93
CA ARG A 147 14.80 7.24 -12.79
C ARG A 147 14.12 6.12 -11.97
N PRO A 148 14.81 5.02 -11.66
CA PRO A 148 14.22 3.96 -10.84
C PRO A 148 14.00 4.43 -9.39
N LEU A 149 13.04 3.77 -8.73
CA LEU A 149 12.74 3.97 -7.31
C LEU A 149 13.90 3.44 -6.44
N ARG A 150 14.37 4.24 -5.49
CA ARG A 150 15.41 3.87 -4.53
C ARG A 150 14.81 3.11 -3.34
N ALA A 151 15.65 2.37 -2.62
CA ALA A 151 15.26 1.64 -1.41
C ALA A 151 14.62 2.56 -0.34
N SER A 152 15.23 3.71 -0.06
CA SER A 152 14.67 4.71 0.87
C SER A 152 13.33 5.29 0.42
N GLU A 153 13.10 5.42 -0.89
CA GLU A 153 11.81 5.89 -1.42
C GLU A 153 10.73 4.82 -1.27
N ALA A 154 11.05 3.55 -1.53
CA ALA A 154 10.14 2.44 -1.27
C ALA A 154 9.81 2.30 0.23
N PHE A 155 10.81 2.46 1.11
CA PHE A 155 10.62 2.49 2.56
C PHE A 155 9.73 3.65 3.01
N TYR A 156 9.93 4.84 2.43
CA TYR A 156 9.04 5.99 2.65
C TYR A 156 7.59 5.65 2.25
N LEU A 157 7.36 5.08 1.05
CA LEU A 157 6.02 4.71 0.61
C LEU A 157 5.34 3.67 1.52
N ALA A 158 6.12 2.74 2.10
CA ALA A 158 5.62 1.75 3.05
C ALA A 158 5.33 2.31 4.45
N THR A 159 5.93 3.45 4.82
CA THR A 159 5.83 4.05 6.15
C THR A 159 5.11 5.40 6.10
N HIS A 160 5.86 6.51 6.04
CA HIS A 160 5.28 7.86 6.06
C HIS A 160 4.38 8.15 4.86
N GLY A 161 4.71 7.66 3.66
CA GLY A 161 3.87 7.75 2.47
C GLY A 161 2.52 7.06 2.66
N GLY A 162 2.52 5.86 3.24
CA GLY A 162 1.30 5.15 3.65
C GLY A 162 0.49 5.94 4.70
N ALA A 163 1.17 6.49 5.72
CA ALA A 163 0.52 7.33 6.71
C ALA A 163 -0.13 8.58 6.08
N ARG A 164 0.53 9.22 5.11
CA ARG A 164 -0.03 10.33 4.33
C ARG A 164 -1.22 9.90 3.49
N ALA A 165 -1.14 8.77 2.80
CA ALA A 165 -2.24 8.23 2.00
C ALA A 165 -3.48 7.94 2.86
N LEU A 166 -3.30 7.56 4.12
CA LEU A 166 -4.38 7.30 5.07
C LEU A 166 -4.84 8.54 5.87
N GLY A 167 -4.26 9.72 5.63
CA GLY A 167 -4.57 10.93 6.41
C GLY A 167 -4.11 10.88 7.87
N LYS A 168 -3.11 10.04 8.18
CA LYS A 168 -2.59 9.78 9.53
C LYS A 168 -1.13 10.19 9.72
N ALA A 169 -0.57 10.98 8.82
CA ALA A 169 0.84 11.40 8.88
C ALA A 169 1.23 12.17 10.15
N ASN A 170 0.26 12.80 10.83
CA ASN A 170 0.48 13.48 12.11
C ASN A 170 0.52 12.50 13.30
N LEU A 171 0.10 11.25 13.12
CA LEU A 171 0.00 10.25 14.17
C LEU A 171 1.02 9.12 14.03
N ILE A 172 1.33 8.68 12.81
CA ILE A 172 2.19 7.50 12.54
C ILE A 172 3.13 7.72 11.35
N GLY A 173 4.02 6.76 11.12
CA GLY A 173 4.86 6.65 9.91
C GLY A 173 6.26 7.25 10.03
N THR A 174 6.58 7.93 11.14
CA THR A 174 7.93 8.41 11.49
C THR A 174 8.13 8.35 13.01
N LEU A 175 9.40 8.40 13.44
CA LEU A 175 9.80 8.39 14.85
C LEU A 175 10.00 9.81 15.37
N ASP A 176 8.94 10.61 15.38
CA ASP A 176 8.95 11.96 15.92
C ASP A 176 8.26 12.02 17.29
N PRO A 177 8.73 12.87 18.23
CA PRO A 177 8.01 13.12 19.48
C PRO A 177 6.54 13.50 19.24
N GLY A 178 5.63 12.87 20.00
CA GLY A 178 4.18 13.11 19.90
C GLY A 178 3.42 12.16 18.97
N LYS A 179 4.11 11.32 18.19
CA LYS A 179 3.47 10.27 17.36
C LYS A 179 3.24 8.97 18.14
N GLU A 180 2.29 8.15 17.67
CA GLU A 180 2.05 6.81 18.20
C GLU A 180 3.29 5.93 17.95
N ALA A 181 3.73 5.20 18.98
CA ALA A 181 4.89 4.30 18.90
C ALA A 181 4.50 2.96 18.22
N ASP A 182 4.26 3.03 16.92
CA ASP A 182 4.06 1.88 16.04
C ASP A 182 5.40 1.45 15.44
N LEU A 183 6.01 0.40 15.99
CA LEU A 183 7.41 0.03 15.74
C LEU A 183 7.54 -1.44 15.37
N THR A 184 8.56 -1.77 14.57
CA THR A 184 9.00 -3.15 14.35
C THR A 184 10.49 -3.23 14.61
N ILE A 185 10.89 -4.16 15.48
CA ILE A 185 12.28 -4.44 15.79
C ILE A 185 12.76 -5.55 14.86
N VAL A 186 13.80 -5.27 14.08
CA VAL A 186 14.34 -6.17 13.07
C VAL A 186 15.73 -6.63 13.48
N ASP A 187 15.97 -7.94 13.44
CA ASP A 187 17.29 -8.54 13.61
C ASP A 187 18.07 -8.49 12.29
N LEU A 188 19.03 -7.56 12.18
CA LEU A 188 19.88 -7.45 11.01
C LEU A 188 20.82 -8.67 10.85
N ALA A 189 21.19 -9.35 11.94
CA ALA A 189 22.06 -10.53 11.88
C ALA A 189 21.34 -11.75 11.30
N ALA A 190 20.01 -11.80 11.44
CA ALA A 190 19.16 -12.78 10.77
C ALA A 190 19.02 -12.51 9.26
N LEU A 191 19.29 -11.28 8.81
CA LEU A 191 19.22 -10.87 7.40
C LEU A 191 20.56 -11.01 6.65
N ALA A 192 21.67 -11.13 7.37
CA ALA A 192 23.00 -11.28 6.77
C ALA A 192 23.03 -12.48 5.80
N PRO A 193 23.35 -12.25 4.50
CA PRO A 193 23.41 -13.32 3.50
C PRO A 193 24.37 -14.45 3.89
N TYR A 194 25.52 -14.10 4.48
CA TYR A 194 26.51 -15.06 4.95
C TYR A 194 26.88 -14.86 6.43
N PRO A 195 27.22 -15.94 7.16
CA PRO A 195 27.52 -15.85 8.59
C PRO A 195 28.66 -14.87 8.94
N HIS A 196 29.68 -14.76 8.09
CA HIS A 196 30.84 -13.90 8.31
C HIS A 196 30.54 -12.40 8.09
N GLU A 197 29.43 -12.06 7.43
CA GLU A 197 29.02 -10.67 7.20
C GLU A 197 28.32 -10.06 8.42
N ARG A 198 27.96 -10.88 9.42
CA ARG A 198 27.33 -10.40 10.67
C ARG A 198 28.22 -9.40 11.40
N ASP A 199 29.52 -9.64 11.38
CA ASP A 199 30.49 -8.76 12.02
C ASP A 199 30.62 -7.43 11.29
N LEU A 200 30.22 -7.32 10.02
CA LEU A 200 30.30 -6.10 9.22
C LEU A 200 29.02 -5.23 9.28
N LEU A 201 27.96 -5.70 9.96
CA LEU A 201 26.68 -4.99 10.00
C LEU A 201 26.76 -3.59 10.60
N HIS A 202 27.72 -3.35 11.49
CA HIS A 202 27.93 -2.06 12.13
C HIS A 202 28.58 -1.03 11.20
N GLU A 203 29.15 -1.45 10.07
CA GLU A 203 29.75 -0.59 9.05
C GLU A 203 28.73 -0.14 7.99
N LEU A 204 27.52 -0.73 7.99
CA LEU A 204 26.50 -0.43 6.99
C LEU A 204 26.01 1.01 7.09
N SER A 205 25.90 1.67 5.95
CA SER A 205 25.19 2.95 5.88
C SER A 205 23.68 2.74 6.11
N VAL A 206 22.97 3.81 6.43
CA VAL A 206 21.50 3.77 6.57
C VAL A 206 20.82 3.23 5.30
N GLN A 207 21.34 3.57 4.10
CA GLN A 207 20.78 3.08 2.84
C GLN A 207 21.03 1.59 2.66
N ASP A 208 22.16 1.08 3.13
CA ASP A 208 22.49 -0.34 3.06
C ASP A 208 21.64 -1.15 4.03
N VAL A 209 21.40 -0.64 5.25
CA VAL A 209 20.48 -1.25 6.21
C VAL A 209 19.06 -1.35 5.62
N VAL A 210 18.54 -0.26 5.05
CA VAL A 210 17.19 -0.27 4.43
C VAL A 210 17.16 -1.24 3.24
N SER A 211 18.22 -1.28 2.44
CA SER A 211 18.32 -2.21 1.30
C SER A 211 18.35 -3.65 1.76
N LEU A 212 19.16 -3.98 2.77
CA LEU A 212 19.24 -5.30 3.39
C LEU A 212 17.85 -5.76 3.87
N CYS A 213 17.14 -4.89 4.59
CA CYS A 213 15.77 -5.15 5.03
C CYS A 213 14.81 -5.38 3.85
N ILE A 214 14.88 -4.61 2.77
CA ILE A 214 13.96 -4.79 1.63
C ILE A 214 14.24 -6.10 0.87
N TYR A 215 15.52 -6.44 0.65
CA TYR A 215 15.86 -7.59 -0.21
C TYR A 215 15.88 -8.93 0.54
N HIS A 216 16.21 -8.93 1.83
CA HIS A 216 16.30 -10.14 2.65
C HIS A 216 15.23 -10.21 3.76
N GLY A 217 14.46 -9.14 3.98
CA GLY A 217 13.48 -9.05 5.05
C GLY A 217 12.36 -10.05 4.97
N GLY A 218 12.02 -10.61 6.13
CA GLY A 218 10.84 -11.44 6.29
C GLY A 218 10.51 -11.72 7.76
N PRO A 219 9.48 -12.52 8.02
CA PRO A 219 9.02 -12.82 9.38
C PRO A 219 10.12 -13.39 10.29
N HIS A 220 11.09 -14.09 9.71
CA HIS A 220 12.22 -14.69 10.43
C HIS A 220 13.13 -13.66 11.13
N ALA A 221 13.15 -12.41 10.66
CA ALA A 221 13.96 -11.33 11.24
C ALA A 221 13.13 -10.36 12.11
N ASN A 222 11.80 -10.51 12.18
CA ASN A 222 10.97 -9.66 13.04
C ASN A 222 11.04 -10.18 14.49
N LEU A 223 11.72 -9.44 15.36
CA LEU A 223 11.87 -9.79 16.77
C LEU A 223 10.65 -9.38 17.59
N GLU A 224 10.14 -8.18 17.35
CA GLU A 224 9.04 -7.63 18.14
C GLU A 224 8.29 -6.55 17.35
N THR A 225 6.98 -6.47 17.55
CA THR A 225 6.13 -5.42 16.95
C THR A 225 5.35 -4.72 18.04
N TYR A 226 5.40 -3.40 18.01
CA TYR A 226 4.70 -2.52 18.93
C TYR A 226 3.60 -1.76 18.19
N VAL A 227 2.44 -1.64 18.82
CA VAL A 227 1.35 -0.76 18.36
C VAL A 227 0.99 0.15 19.52
N ARG A 228 1.08 1.46 19.32
CA ARG A 228 0.86 2.49 20.35
C ARG A 228 1.66 2.24 21.62
N GLY A 229 2.93 1.84 21.43
CA GLY A 229 3.86 1.55 22.53
C GLY A 229 3.60 0.23 23.27
N LYS A 230 2.64 -0.60 22.82
CA LYS A 230 2.39 -1.92 23.40
C LYS A 230 2.92 -3.00 22.48
N SER A 231 3.74 -3.90 23.03
CA SER A 231 4.15 -5.11 22.30
C SER A 231 2.93 -5.96 21.99
N VAL A 232 2.69 -6.23 20.70
CA VAL A 232 1.58 -7.04 20.19
C VAL A 232 2.05 -8.34 19.55
N TYR A 233 3.34 -8.44 19.25
CA TYR A 233 3.99 -9.63 18.73
C TYR A 233 5.42 -9.68 19.25
N ARG A 234 5.88 -10.87 19.63
CA ARG A 234 7.26 -11.16 20.02
C ARG A 234 7.66 -12.52 19.46
N ALA A 235 8.82 -12.59 18.80
CA ALA A 235 9.33 -13.83 18.22
C ALA A 235 9.63 -14.86 19.32
N PRO A 236 9.29 -16.15 19.11
CA PRO A 236 9.67 -17.21 20.03
C PRO A 236 11.17 -17.23 20.31
N GLY A 237 11.58 -17.40 21.57
CA GLY A 237 13.00 -17.46 21.95
C GLY A 237 13.68 -16.11 22.21
N THR A 238 13.00 -14.99 21.97
CA THR A 238 13.48 -13.67 22.43
C THR A 238 13.16 -13.49 23.91
N THR A 239 14.04 -13.95 24.79
CA THR A 239 13.98 -13.53 26.20
C THR A 239 14.30 -12.04 26.26
N ALA A 240 13.49 -11.25 26.98
CA ALA A 240 13.79 -9.85 27.25
C ALA A 240 15.21 -9.79 27.86
N ARG A 241 16.18 -9.26 27.11
CA ARG A 241 17.45 -8.88 27.73
C ARG A 241 17.08 -7.76 28.70
N LYS A 242 17.16 -8.09 30.00
CA LYS A 242 17.01 -7.12 31.08
C LYS A 242 18.10 -6.07 30.99
#